data_AF-A0A2V6HWK0-F1
#
_entry.id   AF-A0A2V6HWK0-F1
#
_cell.length_a   1.000
_cell.length_b   1.000
_cell.length_c   1.000
_cell.angle_alpha   90.00
_cell.angle_beta   90.00
_cell.angle_gamma   90.00
#
_symmetry.space_group_name_H-M   'P 1'
#
loop_
_entity.id
_entity.type
_entity.pdbx_description
1 polymer ?
#
loop_
_entity_poly.entity_id
_entity_poly.type
_entity_poly.pdbx_seq_one_letter_code
_entity_poly.pdbx_strand_id
1 'polypeptide(L)'
;MESRMPESTSSARGKTVASLAANAFGVLDSQPSSFVNISRASSAQLRKLLGLPAKVAARIVALRKKGQLTCLAELRAVPGLQHRAFKSVWNKVFFDRDGSLRIRDVTAARRFIWSGKPFALRVDFGNASDSPVVVVSVIARWAGEPFVVEHEIGPDESRKGQAEIEFDAERTLPVGPAEFCIALYRADGAQASFRRTFFVLPSNPLSLSLSPAGAIVTGTWSARGAYVGSSDTFSTQLGFTIANGDGSAVTMNRRLEWKFWDGGIGGTLVESGAFDLSGSMNVPAHGTLPGNIVFTSPNGSGVYNKYHGKEDMTLEIALTATDGRRITASITCRVMLAYGINIIKVGDFDAQEGVDLYTAVDLTRQVYEKRDITFREVRRWIIHNADAGSYTVINSEDEFRDLLEDWSVQNDYVDVFVAQSFSWSTYNGYAGDIPGPASKGGRKDGVAVDKTSYTDASGVKRLNISVLGPLIGHEVGHYLGLSHLEETNNLMRANTGDRGQIIKYDQYRTMFPHGFMVFE
;
A
#
# COMPACT_ATOMS: atom_id res chain seq x y z
N MET A 1 21.80 15.73 49.62
CA MET A 1 22.47 14.82 48.68
C MET A 1 21.38 14.32 47.74
N GLU A 2 21.08 15.10 46.69
CA GLU A 2 20.08 14.72 45.70
C GLU A 2 20.63 13.55 44.90
N SER A 3 20.05 12.37 45.12
CA SER A 3 20.26 11.20 44.29
C SER A 3 19.75 11.53 42.89
N ARG A 4 20.64 11.93 41.98
CA ARG A 4 20.33 12.02 40.54
C ARG A 4 19.80 10.65 40.12
N MET A 5 18.50 10.57 39.88
CA MET A 5 17.93 9.41 39.21
C MET A 5 18.65 9.26 37.85
N PRO A 6 19.02 8.04 37.45
CA PRO A 6 19.69 7.83 36.17
C PRO A 6 18.79 8.36 35.05
N GLU A 7 19.33 9.24 34.21
CA GLU A 7 18.62 9.72 33.02
C GLU A 7 18.26 8.52 32.15
N SER A 8 16.96 8.35 31.88
CA SER A 8 16.48 7.32 30.96
C SER A 8 16.92 7.71 29.54
N THR A 9 17.49 6.75 28.82
CA THR A 9 17.94 6.94 27.44
C THR A 9 17.12 6.05 26.52
N SER A 10 16.88 6.54 25.31
CA SER A 10 16.32 5.78 24.21
C SER A 10 17.22 4.58 23.89
N SER A 11 16.58 3.44 23.69
CA SER A 11 17.24 2.22 23.21
C SER A 11 16.86 1.97 21.76
N ALA A 12 17.75 1.33 21.02
CA ALA A 12 17.53 0.99 19.62
C ALA A 12 17.94 -0.45 19.35
N ARG A 13 17.16 -1.12 18.50
CA ARG A 13 17.48 -2.45 18.00
C ARG A 13 17.15 -2.54 16.52
N GLY A 14 17.90 -3.35 15.79
CA GLY A 14 17.67 -3.53 14.36
C GLY A 14 18.10 -4.88 13.83
N LYS A 15 17.52 -5.23 12.69
CA LYS A 15 17.86 -6.44 11.96
C LYS A 15 17.84 -6.18 10.47
N THR A 16 18.72 -6.88 9.78
CA THR A 16 18.63 -7.02 8.32
C THR A 16 17.46 -7.92 7.95
N VAL A 17 16.91 -7.71 6.77
CA VAL A 17 15.96 -8.62 6.13
C VAL A 17 16.58 -9.22 4.87
N ALA A 18 15.93 -10.22 4.29
CA ALA A 18 16.41 -10.82 3.05
C ALA A 18 16.57 -9.74 1.97
N SER A 19 17.73 -9.73 1.31
CA SER A 19 17.98 -8.82 0.20
C SER A 19 16.91 -8.98 -0.88
N LEU A 20 16.32 -7.86 -1.28
CA LEU A 20 15.47 -7.79 -2.45
C LEU A 20 16.31 -7.39 -3.66
N ALA A 21 15.97 -7.93 -4.81
CA ALA A 21 16.60 -7.51 -6.06
C ALA A 21 16.19 -6.07 -6.36
N ALA A 22 17.13 -5.22 -6.78
CA ALA A 22 16.86 -3.81 -7.08
C ALA A 22 15.79 -3.62 -8.16
N ASN A 23 15.56 -4.62 -9.01
CA ASN A 23 14.56 -4.60 -10.08
C ASN A 23 13.21 -5.25 -9.69
N ALA A 24 13.04 -5.64 -8.43
CA ALA A 24 11.82 -6.24 -7.87
C ALA A 24 11.75 -5.89 -6.37
N PHE A 25 11.67 -4.60 -6.06
CA PHE A 25 11.82 -4.10 -4.70
C PHE A 25 10.49 -4.08 -3.92
N GLY A 26 9.35 -3.98 -4.61
CA GLY A 26 8.05 -3.78 -3.97
C GLY A 26 7.39 -5.10 -3.55
N VAL A 27 6.99 -5.20 -2.29
CA VAL A 27 6.23 -6.37 -1.77
C VAL A 27 4.85 -6.47 -2.42
N LEU A 28 4.27 -5.33 -2.82
CA LEU A 28 2.96 -5.24 -3.43
C LEU A 28 3.03 -5.17 -4.98
N ASP A 29 4.20 -5.40 -5.57
CA ASP A 29 4.36 -5.35 -7.03
C ASP A 29 3.43 -6.38 -7.71
N SER A 30 2.90 -5.97 -8.86
CA SER A 30 2.17 -6.87 -9.74
C SER A 30 3.10 -8.03 -10.11
N GLN A 31 2.58 -9.25 -9.98
CA GLN A 31 3.35 -10.44 -10.29
C GLN A 31 3.49 -10.59 -11.81
N PRO A 32 4.71 -10.79 -12.34
CA PRO A 32 4.90 -11.12 -13.74
C PRO A 32 4.07 -12.35 -14.10
N SER A 33 3.37 -12.27 -15.24
CA SER A 33 2.45 -13.31 -15.67
C SER A 33 2.79 -13.78 -17.07
N SER A 34 3.08 -15.08 -17.18
CA SER A 34 3.18 -15.74 -18.47
C SER A 34 1.77 -16.10 -18.94
N PHE A 35 1.18 -15.28 -19.82
CA PHE A 35 -0.10 -15.61 -20.42
C PHE A 35 0.08 -16.59 -21.58
N VAL A 36 -0.86 -17.51 -21.71
CA VAL A 36 -0.91 -18.52 -22.75
C VAL A 36 -2.16 -18.32 -23.58
N ASN A 37 -1.95 -17.98 -24.85
CA ASN A 37 -3.03 -17.92 -25.81
C ASN A 37 -3.53 -19.34 -26.12
N ILE A 38 -4.70 -19.71 -25.60
CA ILE A 38 -5.25 -21.06 -25.79
C ILE A 38 -5.56 -21.32 -27.26
N SER A 39 -5.93 -20.28 -28.02
CA SER A 39 -6.21 -20.37 -29.45
C SER A 39 -4.99 -20.84 -30.27
N ARG A 40 -3.78 -20.69 -29.74
CA ARG A 40 -2.54 -21.01 -30.50
C ARG A 40 -1.58 -21.96 -29.79
N ALA A 41 -1.63 -22.04 -28.46
CA ALA A 41 -0.67 -22.80 -27.66
C ALA A 41 -0.60 -24.29 -28.04
N SER A 42 0.62 -24.84 -28.10
CA SER A 42 0.84 -26.27 -28.27
C SER A 42 0.57 -27.03 -26.97
N SER A 43 0.34 -28.34 -27.07
CA SER A 43 0.19 -29.18 -25.88
C SER A 43 1.43 -29.13 -24.97
N ALA A 44 2.63 -28.94 -25.53
CA ALA A 44 3.86 -28.80 -24.75
C ALA A 44 3.89 -27.46 -23.98
N GLN A 45 3.48 -26.36 -24.62
CA GLN A 45 3.39 -25.05 -23.97
C GLN A 45 2.36 -25.03 -22.84
N LEU A 46 1.19 -25.62 -23.07
CA LEU A 46 0.14 -25.76 -22.04
C LEU A 46 0.65 -26.53 -20.80
N ARG A 47 1.43 -27.60 -21.01
CA ARG A 47 2.05 -28.35 -19.91
C ARG A 47 3.10 -27.53 -19.17
N LYS A 48 4.02 -26.90 -19.91
CA LYS A 48 5.16 -26.18 -19.35
C LYS A 48 4.73 -24.93 -18.59
N LEU A 49 3.83 -24.12 -19.18
CA LEU A 49 3.48 -22.79 -18.66
C LEU A 49 2.30 -22.83 -17.67
N LEU A 50 1.39 -23.80 -17.82
CA LEU A 50 0.19 -23.90 -16.99
C LEU A 50 0.21 -25.11 -16.04
N GLY A 51 1.25 -25.95 -16.08
CA GLY A 51 1.36 -27.15 -15.24
C GLY A 51 0.30 -28.20 -15.54
N LEU A 52 -0.30 -28.18 -16.74
CA LEU A 52 -1.41 -29.07 -17.08
C LEU A 52 -0.95 -30.52 -17.31
N PRO A 53 -1.74 -31.53 -16.90
CA PRO A 53 -1.49 -32.92 -17.26
C PRO A 53 -1.51 -33.11 -18.78
N ALA A 54 -0.66 -34.01 -19.30
CA ALA A 54 -0.55 -34.25 -20.75
C ALA A 54 -1.89 -34.58 -21.42
N LYS A 55 -2.74 -35.40 -20.77
CA LYS A 55 -4.08 -35.76 -21.24
C LYS A 55 -5.06 -34.58 -21.30
N VAL A 56 -4.88 -33.57 -20.46
CA VAL A 56 -5.72 -32.36 -20.42
C VAL A 56 -5.24 -31.37 -21.48
N ALA A 57 -3.93 -31.13 -21.55
CA ALA A 57 -3.33 -30.27 -22.57
C ALA A 57 -3.62 -30.73 -24.01
N ALA A 58 -3.50 -32.04 -24.28
CA ALA A 58 -3.84 -32.60 -25.60
C ALA A 58 -5.33 -32.42 -25.95
N ARG A 59 -6.20 -32.48 -24.94
CA ARG A 59 -7.65 -32.34 -25.11
C ARG A 59 -8.06 -30.90 -25.39
N ILE A 60 -7.46 -29.94 -24.70
CA ILE A 60 -7.61 -28.52 -24.99
C ILE A 60 -7.26 -28.24 -26.46
N VAL A 61 -6.12 -28.76 -26.93
CA VAL A 61 -5.71 -28.62 -28.34
C VAL A 61 -6.70 -29.29 -29.29
N ALA A 62 -7.21 -30.47 -28.96
CA ALA A 62 -8.18 -31.19 -29.78
C ALA A 62 -9.54 -30.47 -29.86
N LEU A 63 -10.09 -30.02 -28.73
CA LEU A 63 -11.36 -29.27 -28.66
C LEU A 63 -11.25 -27.96 -29.43
N ARG A 64 -10.13 -27.25 -29.28
CA ARG A 64 -9.83 -26.05 -30.06
C ARG A 64 -9.79 -26.31 -31.55
N LYS A 65 -9.09 -27.36 -32.00
CA LYS A 65 -9.03 -27.73 -33.43
C LYS A 65 -10.41 -28.05 -34.02
N LYS A 66 -11.36 -28.47 -33.18
CA LYS A 66 -12.76 -28.70 -33.54
C LYS A 66 -13.64 -27.46 -33.46
N GLY A 67 -13.10 -26.30 -33.06
CA GLY A 67 -13.87 -25.07 -32.84
C GLY A 67 -14.77 -25.12 -31.60
N GLN A 68 -14.59 -26.09 -30.71
CA GLN A 68 -15.40 -26.28 -29.49
C GLN A 68 -14.80 -25.59 -28.26
N LEU A 69 -13.75 -24.79 -28.48
CA LEU A 69 -13.04 -24.08 -27.43
C LEU A 69 -12.54 -22.75 -28.01
N THR A 70 -13.38 -21.74 -27.88
CA THR A 70 -13.29 -20.40 -28.45
C THR A 70 -13.29 -19.30 -27.39
N CYS A 71 -13.78 -19.60 -26.19
CA CYS A 71 -13.81 -18.67 -25.08
C CYS A 71 -13.46 -19.33 -23.74
N LEU A 72 -13.24 -18.48 -22.75
CA LEU A 72 -12.92 -18.86 -21.38
C LEU A 72 -14.00 -19.73 -20.70
N ALA A 73 -15.28 -19.50 -20.97
CA ALA A 73 -16.37 -20.29 -20.37
C ALA A 73 -16.31 -21.77 -20.79
N GLU A 74 -15.99 -22.04 -22.06
CA GLU A 74 -15.85 -23.38 -22.61
C GLU A 74 -14.62 -24.12 -22.04
N LEU A 75 -13.56 -23.37 -21.68
CA LEU A 75 -12.39 -23.95 -21.04
C LEU A 75 -12.72 -24.61 -19.69
N ARG A 76 -13.69 -24.06 -18.96
CA ARG A 76 -14.18 -24.62 -17.68
C ARG A 76 -14.81 -25.99 -17.86
N ALA A 77 -15.41 -26.25 -19.02
CA ALA A 77 -16.09 -27.50 -19.33
C ALA A 77 -15.14 -28.60 -19.84
N VAL A 78 -13.84 -28.33 -19.99
CA VAL A 78 -12.88 -29.32 -20.51
C VAL A 78 -12.74 -30.51 -19.54
N PRO A 79 -13.08 -31.74 -19.97
CA PRO A 79 -13.01 -32.90 -19.10
C PRO A 79 -11.60 -33.18 -18.59
N GLY A 80 -11.48 -33.32 -17.27
CA GLY A 80 -10.19 -33.54 -16.58
C GLY A 80 -9.49 -32.26 -16.12
N LEU A 81 -10.02 -31.07 -16.47
CA LEU A 81 -9.57 -29.82 -15.89
C LEU A 81 -10.36 -29.54 -14.60
N GLN A 82 -9.82 -30.02 -13.46
CA GLN A 82 -10.46 -29.85 -12.16
C GLN A 82 -10.61 -28.36 -11.79
N HIS A 83 -11.64 -28.01 -10.99
CA HIS A 83 -11.93 -26.62 -10.61
C HIS A 83 -10.71 -25.86 -10.03
N ARG A 84 -9.91 -26.52 -9.19
CA ARG A 84 -8.67 -25.93 -8.63
C ARG A 84 -7.60 -25.66 -9.70
N ALA A 85 -7.44 -26.59 -10.65
CA ALA A 85 -6.51 -26.43 -11.78
C ALA A 85 -7.01 -25.35 -12.75
N PHE A 86 -8.31 -25.32 -13.03
CA PHE A 86 -8.95 -24.28 -13.82
C PHE A 86 -8.73 -22.89 -13.21
N LYS A 87 -8.89 -22.72 -11.89
CA LYS A 87 -8.65 -21.42 -11.22
C LYS A 87 -7.21 -20.93 -11.38
N SER A 88 -6.23 -21.83 -11.33
CA SER A 88 -4.81 -21.52 -11.57
C SER A 88 -4.51 -21.18 -13.03
N VAL A 89 -5.23 -21.82 -13.96
CA VAL A 89 -5.09 -21.65 -15.42
C VAL A 89 -5.81 -20.41 -15.92
N TRP A 90 -6.99 -20.12 -15.40
CA TRP A 90 -7.89 -19.04 -15.80
C TRP A 90 -7.19 -17.69 -15.84
N ASN A 91 -6.44 -17.37 -14.79
CA ASN A 91 -5.68 -16.12 -14.68
C ASN A 91 -4.46 -16.06 -15.62
N LYS A 92 -4.12 -17.16 -16.30
CA LYS A 92 -2.92 -17.29 -17.14
C LYS A 92 -3.26 -17.52 -18.61
N VAL A 93 -4.53 -17.47 -18.98
CA VAL A 93 -4.95 -17.80 -20.34
C VAL A 93 -5.86 -16.73 -20.94
N PHE A 94 -5.89 -16.70 -22.27
CA PHE A 94 -6.79 -15.87 -23.06
C PHE A 94 -7.03 -16.54 -24.42
N PHE A 95 -8.09 -16.11 -25.10
CA PHE A 95 -8.42 -16.48 -26.47
C PHE A 95 -8.23 -15.28 -27.40
N ASP A 96 -7.97 -15.55 -28.68
CA ASP A 96 -7.87 -14.55 -29.76
C ASP A 96 -9.10 -13.62 -29.86
N ARG A 97 -10.25 -13.99 -29.28
CA ARG A 97 -11.48 -13.20 -29.35
C ARG A 97 -11.93 -12.61 -28.01
N ASP A 98 -11.17 -12.82 -26.94
CA ASP A 98 -11.56 -12.35 -25.59
C ASP A 98 -11.46 -10.82 -25.45
N GLY A 99 -10.98 -10.10 -26.47
CA GLY A 99 -10.77 -8.66 -26.42
C GLY A 99 -9.82 -8.24 -25.29
N SER A 100 -9.11 -9.17 -24.66
CA SER A 100 -8.34 -8.89 -23.45
C SER A 100 -7.07 -8.11 -23.79
N LEU A 101 -6.84 -7.04 -23.04
CA LEU A 101 -5.57 -6.32 -22.97
C LEU A 101 -4.96 -6.59 -21.60
N ARG A 102 -3.68 -6.96 -21.54
CA ARG A 102 -2.99 -7.25 -20.27
C ARG A 102 -1.51 -6.89 -20.35
N ILE A 103 -0.96 -6.36 -19.26
CA ILE A 103 0.48 -6.20 -19.08
C ILE A 103 1.02 -7.51 -18.47
N ARG A 104 2.03 -8.11 -19.10
CA ARG A 104 2.69 -9.35 -18.67
C ARG A 104 3.74 -9.09 -17.62
N ASP A 105 4.61 -8.12 -17.89
CA ASP A 105 5.71 -7.74 -17.03
C ASP A 105 6.16 -6.32 -17.35
N VAL A 106 6.83 -5.70 -16.39
CA VAL A 106 7.51 -4.42 -16.56
C VAL A 106 8.91 -4.56 -16.01
N THR A 107 9.90 -4.35 -16.87
CA THR A 107 11.32 -4.45 -16.52
C THR A 107 12.03 -3.16 -16.87
N ALA A 108 13.18 -2.89 -16.25
CA ALA A 108 14.05 -1.84 -16.74
C ALA A 108 14.75 -2.35 -18.02
N ALA A 109 14.77 -1.53 -19.08
CA ALA A 109 15.36 -1.90 -20.37
C ALA A 109 16.85 -2.24 -20.22
N ARG A 110 17.52 -1.51 -19.33
CA ARG A 110 18.80 -1.91 -18.73
C ARG A 110 18.50 -2.63 -17.42
N ARG A 111 19.32 -3.61 -17.04
CA ARG A 111 19.10 -4.45 -15.85
C ARG A 111 18.81 -3.66 -14.56
N PHE A 112 19.30 -2.43 -14.44
CA PHE A 112 19.12 -1.54 -13.30
C PHE A 112 18.79 -0.11 -13.74
N ILE A 113 18.10 0.61 -12.86
CA ILE A 113 17.89 2.06 -12.96
C ILE A 113 18.95 2.74 -12.09
N TRP A 114 19.65 3.72 -12.66
CA TRP A 114 20.74 4.44 -11.99
C TRP A 114 20.34 5.86 -11.69
N SER A 115 20.70 6.32 -10.49
CA SER A 115 20.41 7.68 -10.03
C SER A 115 21.07 8.72 -10.93
N GLY A 116 20.30 9.75 -11.28
CA GLY A 116 20.73 10.88 -12.11
C GLY A 116 21.07 10.50 -13.56
N LYS A 117 20.61 9.34 -14.05
CA LYS A 117 20.85 8.90 -15.43
C LYS A 117 19.54 8.61 -16.16
N PRO A 118 19.47 8.90 -17.47
CA PRO A 118 18.37 8.45 -18.31
C PRO A 118 18.21 6.93 -18.26
N PHE A 119 16.97 6.47 -18.32
CA PHE A 119 16.63 5.05 -18.31
C PHE A 119 15.39 4.81 -19.17
N ALA A 120 15.06 3.54 -19.39
CA ALA A 120 13.81 3.17 -20.04
C ALA A 120 13.17 1.99 -19.32
N LEU A 121 11.84 1.95 -19.33
CA LEU A 121 11.07 0.81 -18.88
C LEU A 121 10.58 0.04 -20.10
N ARG A 122 10.75 -1.27 -20.08
CA ARG A 122 10.20 -2.18 -21.07
C ARG A 122 8.89 -2.74 -20.52
N VAL A 123 7.81 -2.44 -21.22
CA VAL A 123 6.46 -2.92 -20.91
C VAL A 123 6.12 -4.04 -21.88
N ASP A 124 6.06 -5.26 -21.37
CA ASP A 124 5.63 -6.43 -22.14
C ASP A 124 4.14 -6.64 -21.95
N PHE A 125 3.39 -6.79 -23.04
CA PHE A 125 1.93 -6.91 -22.99
C PHE A 125 1.37 -7.93 -23.98
N GLY A 126 0.14 -8.35 -23.72
CA GLY A 126 -0.67 -9.16 -24.61
C GLY A 126 -1.89 -8.38 -25.05
N ASN A 127 -2.09 -8.29 -26.36
CA ASN A 127 -3.31 -7.79 -26.96
C ASN A 127 -3.91 -8.89 -27.82
N ALA A 128 -5.08 -9.39 -27.42
CA ALA A 128 -5.80 -10.41 -28.17
C ALA A 128 -6.67 -9.83 -29.29
N SER A 129 -6.98 -8.53 -29.22
CA SER A 129 -7.82 -7.83 -30.20
C SER A 129 -7.02 -7.37 -31.41
N ASP A 130 -7.70 -7.21 -32.55
CA ASP A 130 -7.17 -6.54 -33.74
C ASP A 130 -7.08 -5.02 -33.55
N SER A 131 -7.81 -4.45 -32.59
CA SER A 131 -7.67 -3.04 -32.19
C SER A 131 -6.26 -2.78 -31.67
N PRO A 132 -5.52 -1.78 -32.17
CA PRO A 132 -4.15 -1.52 -31.72
C PRO A 132 -4.12 -0.92 -30.31
N VAL A 133 -3.09 -1.27 -29.54
CA VAL A 133 -2.77 -0.54 -28.31
C VAL A 133 -2.13 0.77 -28.74
N VAL A 134 -2.62 1.89 -28.20
CA VAL A 134 -2.29 3.23 -28.70
C VAL A 134 -1.42 4.02 -27.75
N VAL A 135 -1.57 3.82 -26.43
CA VAL A 135 -0.86 4.62 -25.44
C VAL A 135 -0.44 3.76 -24.25
N VAL A 136 0.77 4.02 -23.75
CA VAL A 136 1.21 3.67 -22.40
C VAL A 136 1.30 4.95 -21.58
N SER A 137 0.71 4.97 -20.39
CA SER A 137 0.91 6.03 -19.39
C SER A 137 1.61 5.44 -18.18
N VAL A 138 2.69 6.06 -17.73
CA VAL A 138 3.50 5.61 -16.59
C VAL A 138 3.55 6.73 -15.56
N ILE A 139 2.93 6.50 -14.41
CA ILE A 139 3.03 7.39 -13.25
C ILE A 139 4.20 6.91 -12.40
N ALA A 140 5.25 7.74 -12.28
CA ALA A 140 6.38 7.50 -11.40
C ALA A 140 6.14 8.17 -10.05
N ARG A 141 6.17 7.38 -8.97
CA ARG A 141 6.04 7.83 -7.58
C ARG A 141 7.34 7.53 -6.84
N TRP A 142 7.88 8.54 -6.18
CA TRP A 142 9.13 8.49 -5.45
C TRP A 142 9.06 9.41 -4.24
N ALA A 143 10.18 9.63 -3.54
CA ALA A 143 10.22 10.48 -2.34
C ALA A 143 9.93 11.99 -2.61
N GLY A 144 9.82 12.41 -3.87
CA GLY A 144 9.46 13.77 -4.28
C GLY A 144 8.11 13.83 -5.00
N GLU A 145 7.92 14.85 -5.83
CA GLU A 145 6.68 15.02 -6.58
C GLU A 145 6.54 13.93 -7.66
N PRO A 146 5.41 13.20 -7.69
CA PRO A 146 5.13 12.24 -8.75
C PRO A 146 5.05 12.94 -10.11
N PHE A 147 5.43 12.24 -11.16
CA PHE A 147 5.29 12.72 -12.54
C PHE A 147 4.78 11.61 -13.45
N VAL A 148 4.30 12.00 -14.64
CA VAL A 148 3.72 11.09 -15.63
C VAL A 148 4.54 11.15 -16.92
N VAL A 149 4.80 9.98 -17.50
CA VAL A 149 5.36 9.83 -18.84
C VAL A 149 4.36 9.07 -19.68
N GLU A 150 3.97 9.67 -20.80
CA GLU A 150 3.08 9.04 -21.78
C GLU A 150 3.87 8.74 -23.06
N HIS A 151 3.59 7.58 -23.64
CA HIS A 151 4.24 7.08 -24.84
C HIS A 151 3.18 6.57 -25.82
N GLU A 152 3.19 7.11 -27.04
CA GLU A 152 2.36 6.61 -28.13
C GLU A 152 2.97 5.32 -28.68
N ILE A 153 2.17 4.25 -28.72
CA ILE A 153 2.63 2.93 -29.15
C ILE A 153 2.57 2.84 -30.67
N GLY A 154 3.72 2.61 -31.29
CA GLY A 154 3.81 2.42 -32.73
C GLY A 154 3.22 1.08 -33.19
N PRO A 155 2.88 0.94 -34.49
CA PRO A 155 2.36 -0.31 -35.04
C PRO A 155 3.29 -1.52 -34.81
N ASP A 156 4.60 -1.32 -34.85
CA ASP A 156 5.59 -2.36 -34.60
C ASP A 156 5.61 -2.83 -33.13
N GLU A 157 5.52 -1.90 -32.20
CA GLU A 157 5.45 -2.18 -30.75
C GLU A 157 4.16 -2.91 -30.41
N SER A 158 3.02 -2.43 -30.94
CA SER A 158 1.72 -3.09 -30.77
C SER A 158 1.74 -4.51 -31.33
N ARG A 159 2.39 -4.76 -32.48
CA ARG A 159 2.52 -6.12 -33.04
C ARG A 159 3.43 -7.02 -32.21
N LYS A 160 4.53 -6.49 -31.69
CA LYS A 160 5.48 -7.24 -30.84
C LYS A 160 4.89 -7.50 -29.44
N GLY A 161 3.93 -6.68 -29.00
CA GLY A 161 3.41 -6.70 -27.64
C GLY A 161 4.46 -6.20 -26.65
N GLN A 162 5.26 -5.21 -27.06
CA GLN A 162 6.34 -4.64 -26.27
C GLN A 162 6.53 -3.18 -26.63
N ALA A 163 6.62 -2.32 -25.62
CA ALA A 163 6.96 -0.90 -25.76
C ALA A 163 8.12 -0.55 -24.81
N GLU A 164 9.01 0.35 -25.26
CA GLU A 164 10.08 0.91 -24.42
C GLU A 164 9.79 2.38 -24.14
N ILE A 165 9.62 2.71 -22.86
CA ILE A 165 9.18 4.02 -22.39
C ILE A 165 10.41 4.72 -21.84
N GLU A 166 10.88 5.75 -22.53
CA GLU A 166 12.10 6.48 -22.20
C GLU A 166 11.87 7.57 -21.14
N PHE A 167 12.80 7.66 -20.21
CA PHE A 167 12.91 8.69 -19.19
C PHE A 167 14.21 9.44 -19.47
N ASP A 168 14.06 10.66 -19.96
CA ASP A 168 15.16 11.53 -20.38
C ASP A 168 15.97 12.10 -19.19
N ALA A 169 16.88 13.03 -19.49
CA ALA A 169 17.73 13.66 -18.49
C ALA A 169 16.96 14.57 -17.50
N GLU A 170 15.78 15.05 -17.87
CA GLU A 170 14.92 15.87 -17.01
C GLU A 170 14.07 15.00 -16.07
N ARG A 171 13.86 13.72 -16.44
CA ARG A 171 13.02 12.75 -15.73
C ARG A 171 13.84 11.64 -15.08
N THR A 172 15.00 12.00 -14.54
CA THR A 172 15.83 11.08 -13.74
C THR A 172 15.33 11.00 -12.30
N LEU A 173 15.73 9.94 -11.59
CA LEU A 173 15.32 9.70 -10.22
C LEU A 173 16.53 9.73 -9.28
N PRO A 174 16.39 10.18 -8.03
CA PRO A 174 17.44 10.02 -7.03
C PRO A 174 17.52 8.57 -6.55
N VAL A 175 18.52 8.28 -5.73
CA VAL A 175 18.65 6.98 -5.07
C VAL A 175 17.46 6.72 -4.15
N GLY A 176 16.88 5.53 -4.25
CA GLY A 176 15.76 5.13 -3.41
C GLY A 176 14.71 4.30 -4.15
N PRO A 177 13.64 3.88 -3.45
CA PRO A 177 12.52 3.20 -4.09
C PRO A 177 11.73 4.16 -5.00
N ALA A 178 11.39 3.66 -6.19
CA ALA A 178 10.48 4.31 -7.13
C ALA A 178 9.42 3.32 -7.58
N GLU A 179 8.16 3.63 -7.28
CA GLU A 179 6.98 2.89 -7.75
C GLU A 179 6.55 3.44 -9.11
N PHE A 180 6.30 2.53 -10.04
CA PHE A 180 5.77 2.84 -11.35
C PHE A 180 4.40 2.18 -11.48
N CYS A 181 3.39 3.00 -11.75
CA CYS A 181 2.04 2.57 -12.09
C CYS A 181 1.83 2.75 -13.59
N ILE A 182 1.76 1.63 -14.31
CA ILE A 182 1.66 1.57 -15.76
C ILE A 182 0.19 1.33 -16.11
N ALA A 183 -0.33 2.13 -17.04
CA ALA A 183 -1.62 1.93 -17.67
C ALA A 183 -1.44 1.82 -19.19
N LEU A 184 -2.07 0.81 -19.80
CA LEU A 184 -2.17 0.66 -21.25
C LEU A 184 -3.57 1.00 -21.72
N TYR A 185 -3.66 1.67 -22.86
CA TYR A 185 -4.92 2.06 -23.49
C TYR A 185 -4.96 1.53 -24.93
N ARG A 186 -6.06 0.88 -25.28
CA ARG A 186 -6.35 0.43 -26.64
C ARG A 186 -7.32 1.37 -27.33
N ALA A 187 -7.26 1.45 -28.65
CA ALA A 187 -8.09 2.36 -29.45
C ALA A 187 -9.61 2.18 -29.22
N ASP A 188 -10.05 1.00 -28.81
CA ASP A 188 -11.45 0.68 -28.50
C ASP A 188 -11.84 0.94 -27.03
N GLY A 189 -10.97 1.60 -26.25
CA GLY A 189 -11.22 1.97 -24.85
C GLY A 189 -10.84 0.90 -23.83
N ALA A 190 -10.37 -0.29 -24.25
CA ALA A 190 -9.88 -1.29 -23.30
C ALA A 190 -8.61 -0.84 -22.58
N GLN A 191 -8.49 -1.21 -21.30
CA GLN A 191 -7.40 -0.78 -20.43
C GLN A 191 -6.77 -1.96 -19.67
N ALA A 192 -5.49 -1.81 -19.32
CA ALA A 192 -4.79 -2.72 -18.41
C ALA A 192 -3.85 -1.92 -17.50
N SER A 193 -3.66 -2.38 -16.26
CA SER A 193 -2.76 -1.75 -15.30
C SER A 193 -1.74 -2.73 -14.71
N PHE A 194 -0.58 -2.19 -14.33
CA PHE A 194 0.50 -2.95 -13.71
C PHE A 194 1.28 -2.05 -12.76
N ARG A 195 1.68 -2.57 -11.60
CA ARG A 195 2.52 -1.86 -10.65
C ARG A 195 3.87 -2.55 -10.55
N ARG A 196 4.95 -1.78 -10.61
CA ARG A 196 6.31 -2.28 -10.38
C ARG A 196 7.14 -1.28 -9.59
N THR A 197 7.93 -1.77 -8.63
CA THR A 197 8.82 -0.94 -7.83
C THR A 197 10.26 -1.33 -8.09
N PHE A 198 11.07 -0.33 -8.45
CA PHE A 198 12.52 -0.46 -8.58
C PHE A 198 13.20 0.29 -7.45
N PHE A 199 14.32 -0.22 -6.97
CA PHE A 199 15.25 0.58 -6.18
C PHE A 199 16.26 1.20 -7.14
N VAL A 200 16.22 2.53 -7.25
CA VAL A 200 17.16 3.31 -8.07
C VAL A 200 18.53 3.26 -7.40
N LEU A 201 19.50 2.67 -8.08
CA LEU A 201 20.85 2.44 -7.55
C LEU A 201 21.70 3.71 -7.64
N PRO A 202 22.63 3.94 -6.69
CA PRO A 202 23.58 5.03 -6.81
C PRO A 202 24.53 4.79 -7.98
N SER A 203 24.85 5.82 -8.77
CA SER A 203 25.75 5.70 -9.92
C SER A 203 27.18 5.28 -9.57
N ASN A 204 27.59 5.49 -8.31
CA ASN A 204 28.83 5.18 -7.59
C ASN A 204 28.98 6.31 -6.53
N PRO A 205 29.15 6.09 -5.21
CA PRO A 205 29.43 4.87 -4.44
C PRO A 205 28.19 4.31 -3.69
N LEU A 206 28.43 3.41 -2.72
CA LEU A 206 27.48 2.91 -1.72
C LEU A 206 26.63 4.04 -1.11
N SER A 207 25.33 3.78 -0.90
CA SER A 207 24.40 4.75 -0.32
C SER A 207 23.53 4.14 0.78
N LEU A 208 23.11 4.97 1.73
CA LEU A 208 22.12 4.64 2.74
C LEU A 208 20.86 5.48 2.49
N SER A 209 19.70 4.85 2.52
CA SER A 209 18.42 5.55 2.51
C SER A 209 17.60 5.15 3.72
N LEU A 210 16.89 6.11 4.30
CA LEU A 210 15.91 5.87 5.36
C LEU A 210 14.51 5.94 4.79
N SER A 211 13.61 5.14 5.35
CA SER A 211 12.18 5.20 5.09
C SER A 211 11.42 5.02 6.40
N PRO A 212 10.21 5.56 6.52
CA PRO A 212 9.32 5.15 7.60
C PRO A 212 9.06 3.64 7.53
N ALA A 213 8.96 2.94 8.66
CA ALA A 213 8.51 1.54 8.68
C ALA A 213 7.06 1.45 9.17
N GLY A 214 6.18 0.83 8.38
CA GLY A 214 4.82 0.46 8.75
C GLY A 214 3.77 1.60 8.73
N ALA A 215 4.14 2.81 9.11
CA ALA A 215 3.30 4.00 9.10
C ALA A 215 4.07 5.16 8.44
N ILE A 216 3.49 5.77 7.41
CA ILE A 216 4.07 6.89 6.69
C ILE A 216 3.34 8.13 7.17
N VAL A 217 4.03 9.24 7.44
CA VAL A 217 3.36 10.54 7.47
C VAL A 217 3.07 10.92 6.02
N THR A 218 2.03 10.41 5.38
CA THR A 218 1.85 10.71 3.96
C THR A 218 1.77 12.25 3.75
N GLY A 219 2.43 12.77 2.71
CA GLY A 219 2.66 14.21 2.56
C GLY A 219 4.03 14.71 3.02
N THR A 220 4.75 13.99 3.89
CA THR A 220 6.18 14.22 4.16
C THR A 220 6.91 12.90 4.38
N TRP A 221 8.10 12.69 3.79
CA TRP A 221 8.88 11.47 4.02
C TRP A 221 9.50 11.46 5.43
N SER A 222 8.68 11.17 6.45
CA SER A 222 8.99 11.30 7.88
C SER A 222 8.64 10.04 8.67
N ALA A 223 9.51 9.65 9.61
CA ALA A 223 9.24 8.57 10.56
C ALA A 223 8.30 9.05 11.68
N ARG A 224 7.42 8.17 12.14
CA ARG A 224 6.50 8.44 13.24
C ARG A 224 7.06 7.92 14.56
N GLY A 225 7.10 8.76 15.59
CA GLY A 225 7.15 8.32 16.98
C GLY A 225 5.72 8.00 17.41
N ALA A 226 5.40 6.72 17.64
CA ALA A 226 4.07 6.29 18.06
C ALA A 226 4.06 6.04 19.57
N TYR A 227 3.18 6.73 20.29
CA TYR A 227 3.02 6.53 21.73
C TYR A 227 2.46 5.14 22.07
N VAL A 228 3.05 4.48 23.06
CA VAL A 228 2.66 3.16 23.56
C VAL A 228 2.30 3.27 25.03
N GLY A 229 1.03 3.62 25.30
CA GLY A 229 0.54 3.94 26.64
C GLY A 229 0.74 2.86 27.69
N SER A 230 0.72 1.57 27.32
CA SER A 230 0.96 0.46 28.25
C SER A 230 2.37 0.43 28.84
N SER A 231 3.32 1.10 28.18
CA SER A 231 4.74 1.15 28.57
C SER A 231 5.24 2.57 28.81
N ASP A 232 4.40 3.58 28.60
CA ASP A 232 4.76 5.00 28.62
C ASP A 232 6.04 5.30 27.82
N THR A 233 6.06 4.83 26.57
CA THR A 233 7.18 5.01 25.65
C THR A 233 6.72 5.47 24.28
N PHE A 234 7.57 6.19 23.55
CA PHE A 234 7.42 6.35 22.11
C PHE A 234 8.20 5.26 21.38
N SER A 235 7.55 4.65 20.39
CA SER A 235 8.14 3.68 19.48
C SER A 235 8.31 4.31 18.11
N THR A 236 9.55 4.53 17.67
CA THR A 236 9.85 5.02 16.31
C THR A 236 10.37 3.86 15.47
N GLN A 237 9.58 3.45 14.48
CA GLN A 237 9.97 2.38 13.56
C GLN A 237 10.49 2.95 12.24
N LEU A 238 11.63 2.44 11.81
CA LEU A 238 12.36 2.94 10.65
C LEU A 238 12.81 1.78 9.75
N GLY A 239 12.59 1.92 8.46
CA GLY A 239 13.24 1.12 7.43
C GLY A 239 14.55 1.78 7.03
N PHE A 240 15.59 0.98 6.78
CA PHE A 240 16.78 1.44 6.08
C PHE A 240 17.05 0.54 4.90
N THR A 241 17.66 1.10 3.86
CA THR A 241 18.19 0.32 2.75
C THR A 241 19.59 0.77 2.43
N ILE A 242 20.52 -0.17 2.43
CA ILE A 242 21.86 0.04 1.90
C ILE A 242 21.84 -0.39 0.44
N ALA A 243 22.23 0.49 -0.47
CA ALA A 243 22.30 0.18 -1.89
C ALA A 243 23.74 0.29 -2.39
N ASN A 244 24.13 -0.73 -3.16
CA ASN A 244 25.48 -0.88 -3.68
C ASN A 244 25.49 -0.66 -5.18
N GLY A 245 26.08 0.44 -5.63
CA GLY A 245 26.32 0.71 -7.04
C GLY A 245 27.51 -0.06 -7.62
N ASP A 246 28.39 -0.62 -6.78
CA ASP A 246 29.61 -1.29 -7.21
C ASP A 246 29.30 -2.63 -7.88
N GLY A 247 30.17 -3.04 -8.82
CA GLY A 247 30.13 -4.35 -9.47
C GLY A 247 30.61 -5.51 -8.59
N SER A 248 31.14 -5.20 -7.41
CA SER A 248 31.51 -6.16 -6.37
C SER A 248 30.60 -6.02 -5.16
N ALA A 249 30.38 -7.12 -4.44
CA ALA A 249 29.66 -7.07 -3.17
C ALA A 249 30.46 -6.27 -2.11
N VAL A 250 29.77 -5.59 -1.21
CA VAL A 250 30.36 -4.76 -0.14
C VAL A 250 29.96 -5.32 1.23
N THR A 251 30.94 -5.55 2.10
CA THR A 251 30.68 -5.99 3.49
C THR A 251 30.67 -4.79 4.43
N MET A 252 29.59 -4.63 5.19
CA MET A 252 29.46 -3.57 6.21
C MET A 252 29.85 -4.04 7.61
N ASN A 253 30.33 -3.12 8.43
CA ASN A 253 30.36 -3.31 9.86
C ASN A 253 28.93 -3.37 10.39
N ARG A 254 28.74 -4.12 11.49
CA ARG A 254 27.42 -4.31 12.11
C ARG A 254 27.01 -3.13 12.98
N ARG A 255 27.98 -2.36 13.46
CA ARG A 255 27.75 -1.21 14.34
C ARG A 255 27.08 -0.08 13.57
N LEU A 256 25.86 0.25 13.98
CA LEU A 256 25.09 1.40 13.55
C LEU A 256 25.18 2.48 14.62
N GLU A 257 25.49 3.71 14.20
CA GLU A 257 25.45 4.90 15.06
C GLU A 257 24.22 5.72 14.72
N TRP A 258 23.59 6.32 15.71
CA TRP A 258 22.39 7.14 15.53
C TRP A 258 22.44 8.40 16.39
N LYS A 259 21.80 9.47 15.90
CA LYS A 259 21.67 10.76 16.57
C LYS A 259 20.30 11.36 16.28
N PHE A 260 19.60 11.80 17.33
CA PHE A 260 18.43 12.66 17.22
C PHE A 260 18.86 14.11 17.41
N TRP A 261 18.41 14.96 16.50
CA TRP A 261 18.71 16.38 16.47
C TRP A 261 17.43 17.20 16.52
N ASP A 262 17.50 18.33 17.20
CA ASP A 262 16.51 19.41 17.17
C ASP A 262 17.01 20.53 16.24
N GLY A 263 16.16 20.99 15.32
CA GLY A 263 16.51 21.98 14.30
C GLY A 263 17.29 21.45 13.08
N GLY A 264 17.31 20.13 12.85
CA GLY A 264 18.04 19.51 11.73
C GLY A 264 19.45 19.02 12.09
N ILE A 265 20.13 18.33 11.17
CA ILE A 265 21.50 17.83 11.41
C ILE A 265 22.45 19.00 11.69
N GLY A 266 23.20 18.92 12.78
CA GLY A 266 24.09 19.99 13.25
C GLY A 266 23.41 21.02 14.14
N GLY A 267 22.12 20.88 14.41
CA GLY A 267 21.40 21.63 15.45
C GLY A 267 21.72 21.13 16.86
N THR A 268 20.76 21.26 17.77
CA THR A 268 20.94 20.80 19.15
C THR A 268 20.84 19.29 19.21
N LEU A 269 21.88 18.61 19.68
CA LEU A 269 21.83 17.16 19.87
C LEU A 269 20.86 16.84 21.00
N VAL A 270 19.78 16.12 20.68
CA VAL A 270 18.78 15.66 21.65
C VAL A 270 19.27 14.39 22.33
N GLU A 271 19.70 13.41 21.55
CA GLU A 271 20.17 12.13 22.05
C GLU A 271 21.04 11.41 21.00
N SER A 272 21.93 10.52 21.43
CA SER A 272 22.71 9.70 20.50
C SER A 272 23.07 8.35 21.10
N GLY A 273 23.38 7.38 20.23
CA GLY A 273 23.81 6.07 20.66
C GLY A 273 24.32 5.21 19.51
N ALA A 274 24.59 3.95 19.82
CA ALA A 274 24.99 2.95 18.84
C ALA A 274 24.53 1.55 19.25
N PHE A 275 24.33 0.68 18.27
CA PHE A 275 24.05 -0.74 18.51
C PHE A 275 24.54 -1.58 17.33
N ASP A 276 24.68 -2.88 17.54
CA ASP A 276 25.03 -3.80 16.47
C ASP A 276 23.77 -4.39 15.81
N LEU A 277 23.68 -4.27 14.49
CA LEU A 277 22.67 -4.96 13.69
C LEU A 277 22.87 -6.47 13.79
N SER A 278 21.77 -7.21 13.79
CA SER A 278 21.79 -8.68 13.69
C SER A 278 21.93 -9.17 12.25
N GLY A 279 22.65 -10.28 12.07
CA GLY A 279 22.85 -10.94 10.77
C GLY A 279 24.14 -10.54 10.04
N SER A 280 24.34 -11.12 8.86
CA SER A 280 25.44 -10.78 7.95
C SER A 280 25.13 -9.48 7.20
N MET A 281 26.08 -8.56 7.15
CA MET A 281 25.92 -7.28 6.47
C MET A 281 26.62 -7.26 5.10
N ASN A 282 26.25 -8.18 4.21
CA ASN A 282 26.81 -8.24 2.86
C ASN A 282 25.81 -7.68 1.85
N VAL A 283 26.17 -6.57 1.18
CA VAL A 283 25.36 -5.93 0.16
C VAL A 283 25.81 -6.45 -1.21
N PRO A 284 24.97 -7.18 -1.97
CA PRO A 284 25.37 -7.74 -3.26
C PRO A 284 25.81 -6.66 -4.26
N ALA A 285 26.61 -7.06 -5.26
CA ALA A 285 26.92 -6.21 -6.41
C ALA A 285 25.62 -5.74 -7.10
N HIS A 286 25.50 -4.44 -7.36
CA HIS A 286 24.30 -3.83 -7.93
C HIS A 286 23.00 -4.21 -7.18
N GLY A 287 23.10 -4.36 -5.86
CA GLY A 287 22.05 -4.91 -5.01
C GLY A 287 21.69 -4.01 -3.85
N THR A 288 20.73 -4.48 -3.07
CA THR A 288 20.28 -3.79 -1.85
C THR A 288 20.31 -4.72 -0.65
N LEU A 289 20.48 -4.14 0.53
CA LEU A 289 20.32 -4.80 1.82
C LEU A 289 19.34 -3.96 2.65
N PRO A 290 18.05 -4.35 2.71
CA PRO A 290 17.09 -3.68 3.55
C PRO A 290 17.23 -4.15 5.01
N GLY A 291 16.74 -3.32 5.92
CA GLY A 291 16.56 -3.69 7.31
C GLY A 291 15.59 -2.76 8.01
N ASN A 292 15.28 -3.10 9.26
CA ASN A 292 14.40 -2.30 10.10
C ASN A 292 15.08 -2.00 11.43
N ILE A 293 14.78 -0.82 11.97
CA ILE A 293 15.24 -0.33 13.26
C ILE A 293 14.00 0.09 14.05
N VAL A 294 14.00 -0.22 15.35
CA VAL A 294 12.99 0.27 16.29
C VAL A 294 13.73 1.00 17.39
N PHE A 295 13.36 2.27 17.58
CA PHE A 295 13.76 3.08 18.73
C PHE A 295 12.65 3.05 19.76
N THR A 296 12.99 2.73 21.00
CA THR A 296 12.11 2.83 22.16
C THR A 296 12.62 3.96 23.03
N SER A 297 11.85 5.03 23.11
CA SER A 297 12.15 6.25 23.85
C SER A 297 11.24 6.32 25.08
N PRO A 298 11.71 5.90 26.26
CA PRO A 298 10.91 5.89 27.48
C PRO A 298 10.72 7.30 28.04
N ASN A 299 9.71 7.45 28.90
CA ASN A 299 9.52 8.67 29.67
C ASN A 299 10.82 9.10 30.37
N GLY A 300 11.14 10.39 30.27
CA GLY A 300 12.37 11.02 30.75
C GLY A 300 13.50 11.11 29.71
N SER A 301 13.44 10.34 28.61
CA SER A 301 14.44 10.47 27.53
C SER A 301 14.25 11.76 26.73
N GLY A 302 15.34 12.27 26.15
CA GLY A 302 15.30 13.49 25.34
C GLY A 302 14.33 13.38 24.16
N VAL A 303 14.35 12.23 23.48
CA VAL A 303 13.44 11.93 22.36
C VAL A 303 11.98 11.88 22.83
N TYR A 304 11.69 11.25 23.97
CA TYR A 304 10.33 11.24 24.53
C TYR A 304 9.84 12.66 24.81
N ASN A 305 10.66 13.50 25.46
CA ASN A 305 10.27 14.84 25.83
C ASN A 305 9.94 15.71 24.59
N LYS A 306 10.72 15.57 23.52
CA LYS A 306 10.44 16.25 22.24
C LYS A 306 9.13 15.78 21.60
N TYR A 307 8.91 14.47 21.50
CA TYR A 307 7.65 13.94 20.98
C TYR A 307 6.44 14.32 21.84
N HIS A 308 6.57 14.27 23.16
CA HIS A 308 5.51 14.68 24.09
C HIS A 308 5.21 16.19 23.98
N GLY A 309 6.25 17.00 23.75
CA GLY A 309 6.14 18.42 23.40
C GLY A 309 5.61 18.69 21.98
N LYS A 310 5.39 17.63 21.18
CA LYS A 310 4.93 17.69 19.78
C LYS A 310 5.91 18.40 18.86
N GLU A 311 7.19 18.24 19.16
CA GLU A 311 8.28 18.81 18.39
C GLU A 311 8.80 17.81 17.34
N ASP A 312 9.12 18.34 16.17
CA ASP A 312 9.81 17.59 15.12
C ASP A 312 11.29 17.43 15.48
N MET A 313 11.85 16.27 15.13
CA MET A 313 13.28 15.99 15.24
C MET A 313 13.83 15.53 13.89
N THR A 314 15.15 15.52 13.76
CA THR A 314 15.84 14.82 12.67
C THR A 314 16.64 13.66 13.23
N LEU A 315 16.35 12.45 12.77
CA LEU A 315 17.16 11.28 13.04
C LEU A 315 18.23 11.15 11.96
N GLU A 316 19.49 11.09 12.35
CA GLU A 316 20.62 10.71 11.52
C GLU A 316 21.09 9.30 11.92
N ILE A 317 21.34 8.44 10.94
CA ILE A 317 22.06 7.18 11.15
C ILE A 317 23.33 7.11 10.32
N ALA A 318 24.32 6.38 10.82
CA ALA A 318 25.58 6.15 10.15
C ALA A 318 26.01 4.69 10.23
N LEU A 319 26.58 4.20 9.13
CA LEU A 319 27.17 2.86 9.00
C LEU A 319 28.53 2.98 8.31
N THR A 320 29.44 2.08 8.63
CA THR A 320 30.78 2.04 8.04
C THR A 320 31.01 0.70 7.36
N ALA A 321 31.48 0.70 6.12
CA ALA A 321 31.93 -0.48 5.41
C ALA A 321 33.24 -1.01 6.00
N THR A 322 33.52 -2.30 5.80
CA THR A 322 34.78 -2.93 6.24
C THR A 322 36.02 -2.33 5.58
N ASP A 323 35.84 -1.71 4.41
CA ASP A 323 36.88 -0.95 3.70
C ASP A 323 37.05 0.51 4.17
N GLY A 324 36.31 0.92 5.22
CA GLY A 324 36.40 2.24 5.83
C GLY A 324 35.43 3.30 5.28
N ARG A 325 34.73 3.03 4.17
CA ARG A 325 33.72 3.98 3.65
C ARG A 325 32.58 4.17 4.64
N ARG A 326 32.28 5.41 5.00
CA ARG A 326 31.15 5.75 5.89
C ARG A 326 29.98 6.28 5.07
N ILE A 327 28.78 5.75 5.33
CA ILE A 327 27.53 6.20 4.73
C ILE A 327 26.62 6.73 5.83
N THR A 328 25.92 7.82 5.55
CA THR A 328 24.95 8.43 6.47
C THR A 328 23.64 8.69 5.75
N ALA A 329 22.56 8.75 6.52
CA ALA A 329 21.24 9.13 6.04
C ALA A 329 20.45 9.76 7.18
N SER A 330 19.50 10.62 6.83
CA SER A 330 18.63 11.27 7.79
C SER A 330 17.17 11.27 7.38
N ILE A 331 16.29 11.37 8.36
CA ILE A 331 14.85 11.47 8.18
C ILE A 331 14.26 12.35 9.28
N THR A 332 13.21 13.09 8.94
CA THR A 332 12.42 13.81 9.96
C THR A 332 11.62 12.81 10.78
N CYS A 333 11.54 13.04 12.08
CA CYS A 333 10.82 12.24 13.03
C CYS A 333 9.79 13.10 13.75
N ARG A 334 8.53 12.68 13.82
CA ARG A 334 7.45 13.47 14.43
C ARG A 334 6.34 12.60 15.03
N VAL A 335 5.49 13.22 15.83
CA VAL A 335 4.21 12.63 16.30
C VAL A 335 3.08 13.07 15.37
N MET A 336 1.96 12.35 15.39
CA MET A 336 0.78 12.68 14.61
C MET A 336 -0.42 12.91 15.53
N LEU A 337 -1.47 13.56 15.01
CA LEU A 337 -2.77 13.40 15.63
C LEU A 337 -3.23 11.97 15.40
N ALA A 338 -3.87 11.37 16.39
CA ALA A 338 -4.39 10.03 16.28
C ALA A 338 -5.76 9.91 16.91
N TYR A 339 -6.52 8.94 16.46
CA TYR A 339 -7.73 8.47 17.11
C TYR A 339 -7.84 6.96 16.99
N GLY A 340 -8.53 6.32 17.93
CA GLY A 340 -8.80 4.90 17.83
C GLY A 340 -9.97 4.61 16.89
N ILE A 341 -9.97 3.43 16.26
CA ILE A 341 -11.09 2.98 15.42
C ILE A 341 -11.47 1.54 15.78
N ASN A 342 -12.77 1.29 15.99
CA ASN A 342 -13.32 -0.05 16.09
C ASN A 342 -13.94 -0.41 14.74
N ILE A 343 -13.37 -1.41 14.07
CA ILE A 343 -13.92 -1.96 12.84
C ILE A 343 -14.84 -3.12 13.22
N ILE A 344 -16.15 -2.91 13.03
CA ILE A 344 -17.20 -3.84 13.45
C ILE A 344 -17.82 -4.48 12.21
N LYS A 345 -17.56 -5.77 12.00
CA LYS A 345 -18.17 -6.54 10.91
C LYS A 345 -19.61 -6.87 11.26
N VAL A 346 -20.58 -6.47 10.44
CA VAL A 346 -21.99 -6.82 10.66
C VAL A 346 -22.38 -7.96 9.71
N GLY A 347 -22.57 -9.14 10.29
CA GLY A 347 -22.86 -10.38 9.57
C GLY A 347 -21.62 -11.10 9.04
N ASP A 348 -21.80 -11.87 7.96
CA ASP A 348 -20.76 -12.77 7.45
C ASP A 348 -19.64 -12.08 6.66
N PHE A 349 -18.41 -12.44 7.00
CA PHE A 349 -17.20 -12.11 6.25
C PHE A 349 -16.37 -13.38 6.10
N ASP A 350 -16.07 -13.76 4.86
CA ASP A 350 -15.12 -14.84 4.64
C ASP A 350 -13.67 -14.40 4.95
N ALA A 351 -12.74 -15.35 4.89
CA ALA A 351 -11.34 -15.08 5.20
C ALA A 351 -10.70 -14.05 4.25
N GLN A 352 -11.05 -14.07 2.96
CA GLN A 352 -10.50 -13.15 1.98
C GLN A 352 -11.12 -11.75 2.10
N GLU A 353 -12.43 -11.66 2.32
CA GLU A 353 -13.11 -10.40 2.61
C GLU A 353 -12.56 -9.76 3.90
N GLY A 354 -12.19 -10.59 4.90
CA GLY A 354 -11.48 -10.13 6.08
C GLY A 354 -10.13 -9.49 5.77
N VAL A 355 -9.32 -10.09 4.89
CA VAL A 355 -8.04 -9.52 4.44
C VAL A 355 -8.26 -8.23 3.65
N ASP A 356 -9.22 -8.23 2.72
CA ASP A 356 -9.54 -7.07 1.90
C ASP A 356 -10.05 -5.90 2.78
N LEU A 357 -10.88 -6.17 3.80
CA LEU A 357 -11.37 -5.15 4.73
C LEU A 357 -10.22 -4.44 5.46
N TYR A 358 -9.29 -5.19 6.05
CA TYR A 358 -8.18 -4.54 6.75
C TYR A 358 -7.20 -3.86 5.79
N THR A 359 -7.11 -4.33 4.54
CA THR A 359 -6.40 -3.58 3.50
C THR A 359 -7.10 -2.25 3.16
N ALA A 360 -8.44 -2.23 3.17
CA ALA A 360 -9.22 -1.00 2.99
C ALA A 360 -9.06 -0.04 4.18
N VAL A 361 -9.04 -0.56 5.43
CA VAL A 361 -8.76 0.23 6.64
C VAL A 361 -7.35 0.82 6.60
N ASP A 362 -6.37 0.06 6.13
CA ASP A 362 -5.00 0.55 5.92
C ASP A 362 -4.95 1.65 4.85
N LEU A 363 -5.75 1.53 3.79
CA LEU A 363 -5.91 2.59 2.79
C LEU A 363 -6.55 3.83 3.41
N THR A 364 -7.59 3.69 4.23
CA THR A 364 -8.21 4.82 4.95
C THR A 364 -7.19 5.54 5.82
N ARG A 365 -6.41 4.79 6.61
CA ARG A 365 -5.32 5.33 7.43
C ARG A 365 -4.34 6.14 6.59
N GLN A 366 -3.89 5.61 5.45
CA GLN A 366 -3.02 6.34 4.51
C GLN A 366 -3.66 7.61 3.94
N VAL A 367 -5.00 7.70 3.85
CA VAL A 367 -5.67 8.94 3.44
C VAL A 367 -5.56 9.99 4.53
N TYR A 368 -5.84 9.66 5.79
CA TYR A 368 -5.70 10.59 6.91
C TYR A 368 -4.26 10.96 7.18
N GLU A 369 -3.34 10.00 7.02
CA GLU A 369 -1.91 10.22 7.22
C GLU A 369 -1.42 11.33 6.27
N LYS A 370 -2.12 11.60 5.14
CA LYS A 370 -1.77 12.68 4.18
C LYS A 370 -1.84 14.07 4.80
N ARG A 371 -2.48 14.18 5.96
CA ARG A 371 -2.70 15.40 6.72
C ARG A 371 -2.38 15.17 8.19
N ASP A 372 -1.31 14.44 8.50
CA ASP A 372 -0.79 14.32 9.87
C ASP A 372 -1.83 13.79 10.89
N ILE A 373 -2.79 12.97 10.43
CA ILE A 373 -3.75 12.23 11.27
C ILE A 373 -3.59 10.72 11.03
N THR A 374 -3.63 9.89 12.05
CA THR A 374 -3.49 8.43 11.91
C THR A 374 -4.44 7.69 12.84
N PHE A 375 -4.53 6.37 12.67
CA PHE A 375 -5.14 5.52 13.69
C PHE A 375 -4.13 5.23 14.79
N ARG A 376 -4.56 5.41 16.04
CA ARG A 376 -3.84 4.96 17.24
C ARG A 376 -3.80 3.44 17.28
N GLU A 377 -4.99 2.85 17.23
CA GLU A 377 -5.21 1.42 17.30
C GLU A 377 -6.44 1.08 16.45
N VAL A 378 -6.38 -0.06 15.75
CA VAL A 378 -7.50 -0.64 15.01
C VAL A 378 -7.98 -1.87 15.76
N ARG A 379 -9.12 -1.76 16.44
CA ARG A 379 -9.78 -2.89 17.09
C ARG A 379 -10.75 -3.58 16.15
N ARG A 380 -10.93 -4.87 16.39
CA ARG A 380 -11.59 -5.79 15.47
C ARG A 380 -12.75 -6.46 16.18
N TRP A 381 -13.94 -6.23 15.68
CA TRP A 381 -15.18 -6.76 16.26
C TRP A 381 -16.02 -7.43 15.17
N ILE A 382 -16.91 -8.32 15.60
CA ILE A 382 -17.87 -8.98 14.73
C ILE A 382 -19.20 -9.12 15.45
N ILE A 383 -20.28 -8.76 14.76
CA ILE A 383 -21.65 -9.08 15.11
C ILE A 383 -22.04 -10.22 14.17
N HIS A 384 -22.16 -11.43 14.68
CA HIS A 384 -22.47 -12.60 13.85
C HIS A 384 -23.89 -12.51 13.28
N ASN A 385 -24.18 -13.17 12.16
CA ASN A 385 -25.52 -13.16 11.55
C ASN A 385 -26.66 -13.49 12.53
N ALA A 386 -26.41 -14.37 13.50
CA ALA A 386 -27.40 -14.75 14.51
C ALA A 386 -27.79 -13.59 15.44
N ASP A 387 -26.86 -12.66 15.68
CA ASP A 387 -27.04 -11.52 16.57
C ASP A 387 -27.37 -10.23 15.80
N ALA A 388 -26.88 -10.12 14.56
CA ALA A 388 -27.06 -8.94 13.72
C ALA A 388 -28.52 -8.73 13.29
N GLY A 389 -29.32 -9.80 13.19
CA GLY A 389 -30.72 -9.71 12.80
C GLY A 389 -30.90 -8.93 11.50
N SER A 390 -31.75 -7.90 11.55
CA SER A 390 -32.02 -7.05 10.38
C SER A 390 -30.84 -6.12 10.03
N TYR A 391 -29.94 -5.81 10.97
CA TYR A 391 -28.78 -4.93 10.75
C TYR A 391 -27.79 -5.41 9.69
N THR A 392 -27.88 -6.67 9.25
CA THR A 392 -27.10 -7.14 8.09
C THR A 392 -27.38 -6.32 6.83
N VAL A 393 -28.63 -5.87 6.66
CA VAL A 393 -29.08 -5.00 5.57
C VAL A 393 -29.78 -3.79 6.16
N ILE A 394 -29.13 -2.64 6.12
CA ILE A 394 -29.68 -1.41 6.71
C ILE A 394 -30.69 -0.79 5.74
N ASN A 395 -31.97 -0.80 6.11
CA ASN A 395 -33.11 -0.39 5.28
C ASN A 395 -33.83 0.89 5.76
N SER A 396 -33.45 1.45 6.92
CA SER A 396 -34.00 2.72 7.44
C SER A 396 -32.98 3.51 8.26
N GLU A 397 -33.25 4.81 8.52
CA GLU A 397 -32.43 5.58 9.46
C GLU A 397 -32.52 4.95 10.83
N ASP A 398 -33.74 4.68 11.30
CA ASP A 398 -33.97 4.18 12.64
C ASP A 398 -33.23 2.86 12.88
N GLU A 399 -33.21 1.96 11.89
CA GLU A 399 -32.42 0.72 11.98
C GLU A 399 -30.91 0.99 12.06
N PHE A 400 -30.38 1.96 11.32
CA PHE A 400 -28.98 2.40 11.47
C PHE A 400 -28.73 2.97 12.87
N ARG A 401 -29.64 3.81 13.37
CA ARG A 401 -29.54 4.45 14.68
C ARG A 401 -29.58 3.42 15.82
N ASP A 402 -30.45 2.42 15.70
CA ASP A 402 -30.58 1.31 16.63
C ASP A 402 -29.30 0.45 16.61
N LEU A 403 -28.72 0.18 15.43
CA LEU A 403 -27.42 -0.51 15.32
C LEU A 403 -26.31 0.21 16.10
N LEU A 404 -26.22 1.55 15.96
CA LEU A 404 -25.22 2.32 16.71
C LEU A 404 -25.46 2.20 18.23
N GLU A 405 -26.70 2.38 18.68
CA GLU A 405 -27.05 2.33 20.09
C GLU A 405 -26.80 0.96 20.73
N ASP A 406 -27.19 -0.11 20.03
CA ASP A 406 -27.12 -1.49 20.54
C ASP A 406 -25.69 -2.03 20.61
N TRP A 407 -24.82 -1.65 19.67
CA TRP A 407 -23.54 -2.31 19.43
C TRP A 407 -22.31 -1.40 19.53
N SER A 408 -22.46 -0.15 19.95
CA SER A 408 -21.32 0.74 20.20
C SER A 408 -20.37 0.18 21.25
N VAL A 409 -19.07 0.30 21.00
CA VAL A 409 -18.03 -0.23 21.87
C VAL A 409 -17.66 0.83 22.91
N GLN A 410 -17.70 0.45 24.19
CA GLN A 410 -17.41 1.33 25.31
C GLN A 410 -15.90 1.61 25.45
N ASN A 411 -15.36 2.44 24.57
CA ASN A 411 -13.99 2.97 24.59
C ASN A 411 -13.94 4.36 23.89
N ASP A 412 -12.76 4.97 23.78
CA ASP A 412 -12.55 6.30 23.20
C ASP A 412 -12.23 6.25 21.69
N TYR A 413 -12.89 5.34 20.95
CA TYR A 413 -12.58 5.02 19.55
C TYR A 413 -13.82 5.25 18.68
N VAL A 414 -13.66 5.67 17.44
CA VAL A 414 -14.78 5.78 16.49
C VAL A 414 -15.27 4.38 16.12
N ASP A 415 -16.56 4.12 16.25
CA ASP A 415 -17.19 2.88 15.80
C ASP A 415 -17.52 2.95 14.31
N VAL A 416 -17.01 1.97 13.55
CA VAL A 416 -17.28 1.83 12.11
C VAL A 416 -17.90 0.48 11.84
N PHE A 417 -19.20 0.49 11.58
CA PHE A 417 -19.97 -0.70 11.24
C PHE A 417 -19.91 -0.95 9.73
N VAL A 418 -19.39 -2.11 9.33
CA VAL A 418 -19.34 -2.53 7.92
C VAL A 418 -20.45 -3.54 7.68
N ALA A 419 -21.57 -3.05 7.13
CA ALA A 419 -22.81 -3.82 6.89
C ALA A 419 -22.81 -4.49 5.51
N GLN A 420 -23.57 -5.59 5.34
CA GLN A 420 -23.56 -6.34 4.07
C GLN A 420 -24.11 -5.51 2.92
N SER A 421 -25.10 -4.64 3.20
CA SER A 421 -25.58 -3.65 2.23
C SER A 421 -26.34 -2.51 2.90
N PHE A 422 -26.31 -1.34 2.26
CA PHE A 422 -27.21 -0.22 2.53
C PHE A 422 -28.32 -0.18 1.47
N SER A 423 -29.57 -0.43 1.89
CA SER A 423 -30.73 -0.52 0.99
C SER A 423 -31.79 0.55 1.25
N TRP A 424 -31.57 1.41 2.24
CA TRP A 424 -32.48 2.49 2.62
C TRP A 424 -32.51 3.67 1.64
N SER A 425 -31.42 3.93 0.91
CA SER A 425 -31.29 5.12 0.06
C SER A 425 -30.23 4.90 -1.04
N THR A 426 -29.89 5.96 -1.78
CA THR A 426 -28.79 5.93 -2.75
C THR A 426 -27.40 6.11 -2.11
N TYR A 427 -27.32 6.26 -0.79
CA TYR A 427 -26.05 6.39 -0.07
C TYR A 427 -25.49 5.02 0.31
N ASN A 428 -24.16 4.93 0.34
CA ASN A 428 -23.42 3.71 0.68
C ASN A 428 -22.72 3.82 2.06
N GLY A 429 -23.04 4.85 2.82
CA GLY A 429 -22.54 5.09 4.16
C GLY A 429 -23.33 6.21 4.84
N TYR A 430 -23.24 6.26 6.17
CA TYR A 430 -23.90 7.28 6.97
C TYR A 430 -23.20 7.45 8.31
N ALA A 431 -23.01 8.71 8.72
CA ALA A 431 -22.50 9.06 10.04
C ALA A 431 -23.63 9.35 11.03
N GLY A 432 -23.43 8.98 12.29
CA GLY A 432 -24.40 9.26 13.34
C GLY A 432 -24.66 10.77 13.52
N ASP A 433 -23.62 11.58 13.55
CA ASP A 433 -23.78 13.03 13.61
C ASP A 433 -22.55 13.72 13.00
N ILE A 434 -22.64 15.04 12.80
CA ILE A 434 -21.56 15.86 12.23
C ILE A 434 -21.38 17.13 13.09
N PRO A 435 -20.36 17.20 13.96
CA PRO A 435 -19.53 16.09 14.41
C PRO A 435 -20.31 15.08 15.26
N GLY A 436 -19.81 13.86 15.31
CA GLY A 436 -20.23 12.83 16.25
C GLY A 436 -19.98 13.20 17.71
N PRO A 437 -20.69 12.58 18.67
CA PRO A 437 -20.40 12.77 20.08
C PRO A 437 -19.07 12.11 20.47
N ALA A 438 -18.27 12.78 21.31
CA ALA A 438 -17.09 12.16 21.93
C ALA A 438 -17.45 11.29 23.16
N SER A 439 -18.72 11.31 23.58
CA SER A 439 -19.26 10.40 24.58
C SER A 439 -19.82 9.16 23.91
N LYS A 440 -19.53 7.99 24.48
CA LYS A 440 -20.08 6.73 24.02
C LYS A 440 -21.54 6.52 24.42
N GLY A 441 -22.23 5.73 23.61
CA GLY A 441 -23.61 5.31 23.81
C GLY A 441 -24.63 6.21 23.11
N GLY A 442 -25.68 5.56 22.59
CA GLY A 442 -26.83 6.21 21.96
C GLY A 442 -26.78 6.21 20.43
N ARG A 443 -27.89 6.66 19.85
CA ARG A 443 -28.23 6.61 18.41
C ARG A 443 -27.32 7.40 17.47
N LYS A 444 -26.26 8.03 17.96
CA LYS A 444 -25.36 8.91 17.19
C LYS A 444 -23.89 8.48 17.24
N ASP A 445 -23.59 7.38 17.94
CA ASP A 445 -22.23 6.95 18.23
C ASP A 445 -21.67 6.03 17.13
N GLY A 446 -20.91 6.61 16.22
CA GLY A 446 -20.23 5.90 15.14
C GLY A 446 -20.81 6.19 13.75
N VAL A 447 -20.38 5.36 12.82
CA VAL A 447 -20.73 5.43 11.40
C VAL A 447 -20.95 4.04 10.87
N ALA A 448 -21.69 3.92 9.78
CA ALA A 448 -21.86 2.66 9.09
C ALA A 448 -21.63 2.82 7.59
N VAL A 449 -21.06 1.80 6.97
CA VAL A 449 -20.72 1.75 5.54
C VAL A 449 -21.14 0.44 4.92
N ASP A 450 -21.44 0.48 3.63
CA ASP A 450 -21.64 -0.71 2.80
C ASP A 450 -20.31 -1.47 2.65
N LYS A 451 -20.37 -2.80 2.73
CA LYS A 451 -19.24 -3.71 2.52
C LYS A 451 -18.63 -3.60 1.12
N THR A 452 -19.36 -3.13 0.11
CA THR A 452 -18.92 -2.98 -1.30
C THR A 452 -18.40 -4.29 -1.92
N SER A 453 -19.10 -5.38 -1.62
CA SER A 453 -18.67 -6.71 -2.08
C SER A 453 -18.80 -6.88 -3.59
N TYR A 454 -17.88 -7.65 -4.18
CA TYR A 454 -17.99 -8.15 -5.54
C TYR A 454 -17.41 -9.55 -5.63
N THR A 455 -17.78 -10.30 -6.66
CA THR A 455 -17.10 -11.56 -6.97
C THR A 455 -16.08 -11.28 -8.05
N ASP A 456 -14.80 -11.50 -7.75
CA ASP A 456 -13.76 -11.30 -8.76
C ASP A 456 -13.86 -12.35 -9.87
N ALA A 457 -13.09 -12.14 -10.96
CA ALA A 457 -13.07 -13.05 -12.09
C ALA A 457 -12.65 -14.49 -11.70
N SER A 458 -12.08 -14.71 -10.50
CA SER A 458 -11.69 -16.01 -9.98
C SER A 458 -12.79 -16.72 -9.16
N GLY A 459 -13.98 -16.10 -9.05
CA GLY A 459 -15.12 -16.63 -8.29
C GLY A 459 -14.95 -16.48 -6.78
N VAL A 460 -14.01 -15.64 -6.32
CA VAL A 460 -13.78 -15.34 -4.91
C VAL A 460 -14.56 -14.08 -4.55
N LYS A 461 -15.24 -14.10 -3.39
CA LYS A 461 -15.84 -12.90 -2.84
C LYS A 461 -14.73 -11.96 -2.36
N ARG A 462 -14.78 -10.72 -2.83
CA ARG A 462 -13.79 -9.68 -2.56
C ARG A 462 -14.51 -8.42 -2.10
N LEU A 463 -13.77 -7.56 -1.42
CA LEU A 463 -14.22 -6.19 -1.17
C LEU A 463 -13.54 -5.24 -2.14
N ASN A 464 -14.25 -4.22 -2.61
CA ASN A 464 -13.66 -3.19 -3.45
C ASN A 464 -12.82 -2.25 -2.59
N ILE A 465 -11.57 -2.62 -2.31
CA ILE A 465 -10.64 -1.88 -1.44
C ILE A 465 -10.55 -0.40 -1.84
N SER A 466 -10.46 -0.11 -3.14
CA SER A 466 -10.36 1.26 -3.67
C SER A 466 -11.61 2.11 -3.44
N VAL A 467 -12.77 1.50 -3.19
CA VAL A 467 -14.02 2.20 -2.86
C VAL A 467 -14.24 2.19 -1.34
N LEU A 468 -14.10 1.03 -0.70
CA LEU A 468 -14.34 0.85 0.73
C LEU A 468 -13.41 1.69 1.60
N GLY A 469 -12.12 1.78 1.27
CA GLY A 469 -11.17 2.57 2.05
C GLY A 469 -11.53 4.06 2.09
N PRO A 470 -11.72 4.73 0.94
CA PRO A 470 -12.23 6.09 0.91
C PRO A 470 -13.64 6.24 1.48
N LEU A 471 -14.53 5.25 1.35
CA LEU A 471 -15.87 5.28 1.94
C LEU A 471 -15.82 5.30 3.48
N ILE A 472 -15.04 4.41 4.09
CA ILE A 472 -14.78 4.45 5.54
C ILE A 472 -14.22 5.81 5.95
N GLY A 473 -13.23 6.32 5.19
CA GLY A 473 -12.64 7.63 5.48
C GLY A 473 -13.62 8.80 5.33
N HIS A 474 -14.55 8.71 4.40
CA HIS A 474 -15.58 9.71 4.19
C HIS A 474 -16.52 9.81 5.39
N GLU A 475 -17.09 8.67 5.81
CA GLU A 475 -18.03 8.68 6.95
C GLU A 475 -17.33 9.02 8.26
N VAL A 476 -16.12 8.51 8.48
CA VAL A 476 -15.32 8.92 9.65
C VAL A 476 -14.98 10.40 9.57
N GLY A 477 -14.78 10.97 8.38
CA GLY A 477 -14.59 12.39 8.18
C GLY A 477 -15.80 13.19 8.65
N HIS A 478 -17.01 12.76 8.30
CA HIS A 478 -18.26 13.32 8.82
C HIS A 478 -18.33 13.26 10.34
N TYR A 479 -18.04 12.10 10.92
CA TYR A 479 -18.04 11.93 12.36
C TYR A 479 -17.04 12.86 13.05
N LEU A 480 -15.86 13.10 12.45
CA LEU A 480 -14.88 14.05 12.95
C LEU A 480 -15.21 15.53 12.62
N GLY A 481 -16.40 15.81 12.07
CA GLY A 481 -16.93 17.15 11.87
C GLY A 481 -16.78 17.73 10.46
N LEU A 482 -16.32 16.94 9.48
CA LEU A 482 -16.20 17.40 8.10
C LEU A 482 -17.57 17.45 7.42
N SER A 483 -17.84 18.53 6.70
CA SER A 483 -18.96 18.60 5.76
C SER A 483 -18.53 18.20 4.35
N HIS A 484 -19.50 17.94 3.47
CA HIS A 484 -19.22 17.67 2.05
C HIS A 484 -18.50 18.84 1.36
N LEU A 485 -17.64 18.50 0.40
CA LEU A 485 -17.01 19.43 -0.54
C LEU A 485 -17.11 18.88 -1.96
N GLU A 486 -17.66 19.66 -2.89
CA GLU A 486 -17.91 19.23 -4.29
C GLU A 486 -16.68 19.26 -5.20
N GLU A 487 -15.51 18.96 -4.66
CA GLU A 487 -14.26 18.92 -5.41
C GLU A 487 -13.90 17.50 -5.84
N THR A 488 -13.55 17.34 -7.11
CA THR A 488 -13.36 16.05 -7.77
C THR A 488 -12.38 15.12 -7.08
N ASN A 489 -11.38 15.64 -6.38
CA ASN A 489 -10.36 14.84 -5.70
C ASN A 489 -10.44 14.86 -4.17
N ASN A 490 -11.47 15.48 -3.58
CA ASN A 490 -11.61 15.54 -2.13
C ASN A 490 -12.23 14.24 -1.58
N LEU A 491 -11.77 13.82 -0.40
CA LEU A 491 -12.32 12.68 0.34
C LEU A 491 -13.81 12.90 0.66
N MET A 492 -14.19 14.13 1.00
CA MET A 492 -15.54 14.52 1.41
C MET A 492 -16.46 14.88 0.24
N ARG A 493 -16.18 14.41 -0.98
CA ARG A 493 -17.10 14.59 -2.10
C ARG A 493 -18.36 13.75 -1.91
N ALA A 494 -19.53 14.36 -2.05
CA ALA A 494 -20.82 13.68 -1.83
C ALA A 494 -21.02 12.50 -2.81
N ASN A 495 -20.62 12.66 -4.07
CA ASN A 495 -20.73 11.62 -5.09
C ASN A 495 -19.66 10.53 -4.94
N THR A 496 -20.10 9.26 -4.94
CA THR A 496 -19.29 8.05 -4.74
C THR A 496 -18.44 7.65 -5.95
N GLY A 497 -18.81 8.07 -7.16
CA GLY A 497 -18.16 7.59 -8.41
C GLY A 497 -16.70 8.04 -8.60
N ASP A 498 -16.32 9.15 -7.97
CA ASP A 498 -15.02 9.81 -8.13
C ASP A 498 -14.61 10.45 -6.78
N ARG A 499 -14.63 9.67 -5.68
CA ARG A 499 -14.08 10.15 -4.40
C ARG A 499 -12.57 10.09 -4.44
N GLY A 500 -11.93 11.25 -4.30
CA GLY A 500 -10.49 11.30 -4.19
C GLY A 500 -10.01 11.00 -2.76
N GLN A 501 -8.70 11.10 -2.58
CA GLN A 501 -8.02 10.79 -1.32
C GLN A 501 -7.41 12.04 -0.67
N ILE A 502 -7.93 13.23 -1.02
CA ILE A 502 -7.38 14.49 -0.53
C ILE A 502 -8.27 15.01 0.60
N ILE A 503 -7.66 15.20 1.76
CA ILE A 503 -8.18 16.06 2.82
C ILE A 503 -7.46 17.41 2.67
N LYS A 504 -8.15 18.54 2.86
CA LYS A 504 -7.55 19.87 2.85
C LYS A 504 -7.02 20.25 4.22
N TYR A 505 -6.16 21.28 4.25
CA TYR A 505 -5.65 21.81 5.52
C TYR A 505 -6.76 22.38 6.41
N ASP A 506 -7.78 23.03 5.84
CA ASP A 506 -8.90 23.53 6.64
C ASP A 506 -9.75 22.39 7.22
N GLN A 507 -9.96 21.31 6.46
CA GLN A 507 -10.61 20.10 6.96
C GLN A 507 -9.79 19.47 8.11
N TYR A 508 -8.47 19.40 7.98
CA TYR A 508 -7.58 18.98 9.07
C TYR A 508 -7.82 19.80 10.35
N ARG A 509 -7.88 21.13 10.24
CA ARG A 509 -8.14 22.03 11.38
C ARG A 509 -9.53 21.83 12.00
N THR A 510 -10.54 21.49 11.19
CA THR A 510 -11.89 21.20 11.67
C THR A 510 -11.95 19.93 12.53
N MET A 511 -11.18 18.90 12.18
CA MET A 511 -11.17 17.65 12.95
C MET A 511 -10.39 17.75 14.26
N PHE A 512 -9.38 18.63 14.31
CA PHE A 512 -8.49 18.82 15.45
C PHE A 512 -9.17 18.90 16.84
N PRO A 513 -10.23 19.71 17.06
CA PRO A 513 -10.87 19.83 18.37
C PRO A 513 -11.78 18.65 18.74
N HIS A 514 -11.95 17.64 17.88
CA HIS A 514 -12.84 16.51 18.17
C HIS A 514 -12.34 15.70 19.38
N GLY A 515 -13.24 15.30 20.28
CA GLY A 515 -12.85 14.74 21.59
C GLY A 515 -12.15 13.37 21.57
N PHE A 516 -12.21 12.63 20.45
CA PHE A 516 -11.41 11.40 20.24
C PHE A 516 -10.01 11.66 19.67
N MET A 517 -9.71 12.88 19.24
CA MET A 517 -8.40 13.22 18.72
C MET A 517 -7.41 13.39 19.87
N VAL A 518 -6.37 12.58 19.84
CA VAL A 518 -5.23 12.62 20.75
C VAL A 518 -3.96 12.90 19.97
N PHE A 519 -2.88 13.25 20.66
CA PHE A 519 -1.55 13.32 20.06
C PHE A 519 -0.80 12.03 20.38
N GLU A 520 -0.27 11.38 19.35
CA GLU A 520 0.46 10.11 19.49
C GLU A 520 1.62 9.89 18.54
#